data_AF-A0A7W1YAE1-F1
#
_entry.id   AF-A0A7W1YAE1-F1
#
_cell.length_a   1.000
_cell.length_b   1.000
_cell.length_c   1.000
_cell.angle_alpha   90.00
_cell.angle_beta   90.00
_cell.angle_gamma   90.00
#
_symmetry.space_group_name_H-M   'P 1'
#
loop_
_entity.id
_entity.type
_entity.pdbx_description
1 polymer ?
#
loop_
_entity_poly.entity_id
_entity_poly.type
_entity_poly.pdbx_seq_one_letter_code
_entity_poly.pdbx_strand_id
1 'polypeptide(L)' 'MFEGLFQPMHLLVIFFIALLVFGPKKLPELGKGLGDGIRSLKESMKEQPAEPIKSQAVEAEVKS' A
#
# COMPACT_ATOMS: atom_id res chain seq x y z
N MET A 1 -19.66 -19.21 15.72
CA MET A 1 -19.16 -20.26 14.80
C MET A 1 -17.90 -19.86 14.02
N PHE A 2 -17.66 -18.57 13.73
CA PHE A 2 -16.45 -18.10 13.03
C PHE A 2 -15.31 -17.57 13.93
N GLU A 3 -15.57 -17.33 15.22
CA GLU A 3 -14.58 -16.76 16.14
C GLU A 3 -13.39 -17.69 16.42
N GLY A 4 -13.52 -19.00 16.19
CA GLY A 4 -12.41 -19.95 16.28
C GLY A 4 -11.40 -19.81 15.14
N LEU A 5 -11.82 -19.32 13.97
CA LEU A 5 -10.97 -19.20 12.77
C LEU A 5 -9.93 -18.09 12.90
N PHE A 6 -10.30 -17.01 13.60
CA PHE A 6 -9.42 -15.87 13.87
C PHE A 6 -8.55 -16.07 15.12
N GLN A 7 -8.57 -17.26 15.74
CA GLN A 7 -7.62 -17.54 16.81
C GLN A 7 -6.19 -17.47 16.25
N PRO A 8 -5.29 -16.72 16.90
CA PRO A 8 -3.89 -16.59 16.49
C PRO A 8 -3.20 -17.94 16.26
N MET A 9 -3.62 -18.95 17.04
CA MET A 9 -3.13 -20.32 16.94
C MET A 9 -3.47 -20.97 15.58
N HIS A 10 -4.69 -20.82 15.06
CA HIS A 10 -5.06 -21.37 13.76
C HIS A 10 -4.30 -20.68 12.62
N LEU A 11 -4.19 -19.35 12.69
CA LEU A 11 -3.44 -18.59 11.69
C LEU A 11 -1.97 -18.99 11.66
N LEU A 12 -1.36 -19.25 12.83
CA LEU A 12 0.02 -19.72 12.93
C LEU A 12 0.20 -21.12 12.33
N VAL A 13 -0.76 -22.04 12.54
CA VAL A 13 -0.73 -23.38 11.92
C VAL A 13 -0.83 -23.30 10.39
N ILE A 14 -1.76 -22.50 9.87
CA ILE A 14 -1.92 -22.30 8.43
C ILE A 14 -0.65 -21.64 7.85
N PHE A 15 -0.10 -20.65 8.54
CA PHE A 15 1.15 -20.01 8.15
C PHE A 15 2.31 -21.00 8.14
N PHE A 16 2.41 -21.89 9.12
CA PHE A 16 3.44 -22.93 9.16
C PHE A 16 3.33 -23.91 7.99
N ILE A 17 2.11 -24.33 7.63
CA ILE A 17 1.88 -25.18 6.45
C ILE A 17 2.21 -24.42 5.16
N ALA A 18 1.80 -23.16 5.04
CA ALA A 18 2.14 -22.32 3.90
C ALA A 18 3.66 -22.14 3.77
N LEU A 19 4.37 -21.95 4.89
CA LEU A 19 5.83 -21.89 4.92
C LEU A 19 6.50 -23.20 4.52
N LEU A 20 5.90 -24.37 4.80
CA LEU A 20 6.42 -25.66 4.35
C LEU A 20 6.25 -25.84 2.83
N VAL A 21 5.13 -25.38 2.26
CA VAL A 21 4.84 -25.48 0.82
C VAL A 21 5.62 -24.45 0.00
N PHE A 22 5.56 -23.18 0.40
CA PHE A 22 6.19 -22.07 -0.30
C PHE A 22 7.66 -21.84 0.12
N GLY A 23 8.04 -22.28 1.32
CA GLY A 23 9.36 -22.05 1.91
C GLY A 23 9.45 -20.69 2.65
N PRO A 24 10.10 -20.62 3.82
CA PRO A 24 10.26 -19.37 4.59
C PRO A 24 11.08 -18.30 3.87
N LYS A 25 11.86 -18.70 2.85
CA LYS A 25 12.65 -17.78 2.04
C LYS A 25 11.83 -17.07 0.96
N LYS A 26 10.70 -17.66 0.52
CA LYS A 26 9.87 -17.08 -0.55
C LYS A 26 8.87 -16.05 -0.06
N LEU A 27 8.42 -16.16 1.19
CA LEU A 27 7.56 -15.16 1.82
C LEU A 27 8.18 -13.74 1.86
N PRO A 28 9.44 -13.53 2.30
CA PRO A 28 10.07 -12.20 2.26
C PRO A 28 10.43 -11.75 0.84
N GLU A 29 10.73 -12.67 -0.08
CA GLU A 29 11.01 -12.36 -1.50
C GLU A 29 9.76 -11.79 -2.19
N LEU A 30 8.60 -12.45 -2.00
CA LEU A 30 7.30 -11.98 -2.47
C LEU A 30 6.86 -10.69 -1.75
N GLY A 31 7.09 -10.61 -0.44
CA GLY A 31 6.76 -9.42 0.36
C GLY A 31 7.56 -8.19 -0.05
N LYS A 32 8.84 -8.34 -0.42
CA LYS A 32 9.66 -7.24 -0.97
C LYS A 32 9.10 -6.76 -2.32
N GLY A 33 8.86 -7.67 -3.26
CA GLY A 33 8.30 -7.30 -4.57
C GLY A 33 6.92 -6.64 -4.49
N LEU A 34 6.03 -7.17 -3.63
CA LEU A 34 4.72 -6.57 -3.39
C LEU A 34 4.84 -5.23 -2.65
N GLY A 35 5.74 -5.13 -1.68
CA GLY A 35 5.99 -3.91 -0.91
C GLY A 35 6.52 -2.78 -1.79
N ASP A 36 7.45 -3.07 -2.69
CA ASP A 36 7.95 -2.11 -3.68
C ASP A 36 6.82 -1.67 -4.63
N GLY A 37 6.00 -2.61 -5.12
CA GLY A 37 4.84 -2.30 -5.97
C GLY A 37 3.79 -1.43 -5.27
N ILE A 38 3.43 -1.75 -4.02
CA ILE A 38 2.52 -0.94 -3.21
C ILE A 38 3.13 0.43 -2.91
N ARG A 39 4.44 0.51 -2.69
CA ARG A 39 5.15 1.77 -2.44
C ARG A 39 5.13 2.68 -3.67
N SER A 40 5.44 2.15 -4.85
CA SER A 40 5.32 2.89 -6.10
C SER A 40 3.87 3.30 -6.38
N LEU A 41 2.89 2.43 -6.11
CA LEU A 41 1.48 2.76 -6.26
C LEU A 41 1.06 3.90 -5.30
N LYS A 42 1.54 3.85 -4.06
CA LYS A 42 1.30 4.89 -3.04
C LYS A 42 1.98 6.21 -3.39
N GLU A 43 3.18 6.17 -3.96
CA GLU A 43 3.88 7.36 -4.46
C GLU A 43 3.13 7.97 -5.64
N SER A 44 2.75 7.20 -6.66
CA SER A 44 1.95 7.71 -7.78
C SER A 44 0.57 8.24 -7.35
N MET A 45 -0.06 7.63 -6.34
CA MET A 45 -1.31 8.15 -5.76
C MET A 45 -1.10 9.43 -4.94
N LYS A 46 0.08 9.63 -4.34
CA LYS A 46 0.45 10.82 -3.57
C LYS A 46 0.99 11.96 -4.46
N GLU A 47 1.48 11.61 -5.64
CA GLU A 47 1.94 12.51 -6.70
C GLU A 47 0.82 12.98 -7.62
N GLN A 48 -0.43 12.51 -7.45
CA GLN A 48 -1.55 13.37 -7.80
C GLN A 48 -1.43 14.58 -6.89
N PRO A 49 -0.99 15.74 -7.42
CA PRO A 49 -1.01 16.91 -6.60
C PRO A 49 -2.49 17.12 -6.35
N ALA A 50 -2.90 17.16 -5.09
CA ALA A 50 -3.80 18.22 -4.73
C ALA A 50 -3.06 19.49 -5.16
N GLU A 51 -3.20 19.86 -6.43
CA GLU A 51 -2.64 21.08 -6.97
C GLU A 51 -3.21 22.15 -6.05
N PRO A 52 -2.37 22.87 -5.27
CA PRO A 52 -2.86 24.11 -4.74
C PRO A 52 -3.14 24.95 -5.97
N ILE A 53 -4.43 25.12 -6.29
CA ILE A 53 -4.91 26.12 -7.23
C ILE A 53 -4.38 27.46 -6.74
N LYS A 54 -3.18 27.83 -7.17
CA LYS A 54 -2.61 29.14 -6.89
C LYS A 54 -1.85 29.61 -8.10
N SER A 55 -2.40 30.69 -8.64
CA SER A 55 -1.64 31.77 -9.26
C SER A 55 -1.33 31.64 -10.74
N GLN A 56 -2.36 31.50 -11.58
CA GLN A 56 -2.34 32.03 -12.95
C GLN A 56 -3.72 32.59 -13.33
N ALA A 57 -4.08 33.73 -12.72
CA ALA A 57 -5.06 34.71 -13.20
C ALA A 57 -4.63 36.06 -12.60
N VAL A 58 -3.69 36.77 -13.23
CA VAL A 58 -3.97 38.01 -13.99
C VAL A 58 -4.55 39.06 -13.02
N GLU A 59 -3.80 39.95 -12.36
CA GLU A 59 -2.88 40.97 -12.91
C GLU A 59 -3.36 41.59 -14.24
N ALA A 60 -4.62 42.02 -14.29
CA ALA A 60 -5.13 43.05 -15.22
C ALA A 60 -6.59 43.43 -14.88
N GLU A 61 -6.86 44.19 -13.80
CA GLU A 61 -8.12 44.98 -13.74
C GLU A 61 -8.17 46.12 -12.70
N VAL A 62 -7.31 46.19 -11.67
CA VAL A 62 -7.48 47.25 -10.62
C VAL A 62 -6.60 48.47 -10.90
N LYS A 63 -6.84 49.12 -12.04
CA LYS A 63 -6.50 50.54 -12.26
C LYS A 63 -7.39 51.09 -13.38
N SER A 64 -8.66 51.29 -13.07
CA SER A 64 -9.59 52.14 -13.82
C SER A 64 -10.59 52.75 -12.85
#